data_AF-A0AAE0T7F0-F1
#
_entry.id   AF-A0AAE0T7F0-F1
#
_cell.length_a   1.000
_cell.length_b   1.000
_cell.length_c   1.000
_cell.angle_alpha   90.00
_cell.angle_beta   90.00
_cell.angle_gamma   90.00
#
_symmetry.space_group_name_H-M   'P 1'
#
loop_
_entity.id
_entity.type
_entity.pdbx_description
1 polymer ?
#
loop_
_entity_poly.entity_id
_entity_poly.type
_entity_poly.pdbx_seq_one_letter_code
_entity_poly.pdbx_strand_id
1 'polypeptide(L)' 'DSMNVVKFAVQHMNTDQVPVAILDQRLFVITKTIQCKFLDTQGEDKLLIMFPGFHIETAAFK' A
#
# COMPACT_ATOMS: atom_id res chain seq x y z
N ASP A 1 12.07 -4.06 9.26
CA ASP A 1 10.75 -4.53 8.84
C ASP A 1 10.51 -4.16 7.38
N SER A 2 9.91 -5.04 6.59
CA SER A 2 9.72 -4.86 5.14
C SER A 2 8.82 -3.68 4.79
N MET A 3 7.84 -3.36 5.65
CA MET A 3 6.99 -2.17 5.51
C MET A 3 7.79 -0.86 5.52
N ASN A 4 8.85 -0.77 6.33
CA ASN A 4 9.70 0.43 6.38
C ASN A 4 10.47 0.63 5.08
N VAL A 5 10.87 -0.45 4.41
CA VAL A 5 11.54 -0.39 3.10
C VAL A 5 10.58 0.13 2.05
N VAL A 6 9.34 -0.38 2.01
CA VAL A 6 8.29 0.11 1.10
C VAL A 6 8.01 1.59 1.36
N LYS A 7 7.80 1.98 2.62
CA LYS A 7 7.58 3.37 3.01
C LYS A 7 8.72 4.27 2.53
N PHE A 8 9.96 3.89 2.81
CA PHE A 8 11.14 4.67 2.43
C PHE A 8 11.25 4.83 0.90
N ALA A 9 11.03 3.75 0.16
CA ALA A 9 11.08 3.78 -1.31
C ALA A 9 10.01 4.72 -1.89
N VAL A 10 8.77 4.67 -1.37
CA VAL A 10 7.67 5.52 -1.86
C VAL A 10 7.88 6.98 -1.45
N GLN A 11 8.35 7.23 -0.22
CA GLN A 11 8.64 8.58 0.28
C GLN A 11 9.80 9.24 -0.48
N HIS A 12 10.80 8.46 -0.90
CA HIS A 12 11.89 8.97 -1.74
C HIS A 12 11.37 9.55 -3.07
N MET A 13 10.34 8.95 -3.66
CA MET A 13 9.73 9.46 -4.90
C MET A 13 8.75 10.61 -4.66
N ASN A 14 8.12 10.68 -3.48
CA ASN A 14 7.11 11.67 -3.12
C ASN A 14 7.44 12.31 -1.77
N THR A 15 8.47 13.16 -1.77
CA THR A 15 8.89 13.88 -0.56
C THR A 15 7.78 14.85 -0.11
N ASP A 16 7.60 15.00 1.20
CA ASP A 16 6.60 15.87 1.85
C ASP A 16 5.11 15.47 1.72
N GLN A 17 4.82 14.32 1.10
CA GLN A 17 3.48 13.75 1.08
C GLN A 17 3.42 12.46 1.89
N VAL A 18 2.22 12.10 2.34
CA VAL A 18 2.00 10.75 2.88
C VAL A 18 2.26 9.76 1.75
N PRO A 19 3.22 8.83 1.90
CA PRO A 19 3.53 7.88 0.85
C PRO A 19 2.31 7.00 0.57
N VAL A 20 1.99 6.80 -0.71
CA VAL A 20 0.89 5.94 -1.16
C VAL A 20 1.46 4.75 -1.93
N ALA A 21 1.14 3.53 -1.50
CA ALA A 21 1.52 2.30 -2.18
C ALA A 21 0.28 1.60 -2.73
N ILE A 22 0.23 1.43 -4.04
CA ILE A 22 -0.78 0.64 -4.74
C ILE A 22 -0.18 -0.75 -4.97
N LEU A 23 -0.83 -1.79 -4.44
CA LEU A 23 -0.27 -3.14 -4.39
C LEU A 23 -1.24 -4.19 -4.92
N ASP A 24 -0.73 -5.17 -5.66
CA ASP A 24 -1.54 -6.31 -6.12
C ASP A 24 -2.31 -6.98 -4.99
N GLN A 25 -3.44 -7.61 -5.33
CA GLN A 25 -4.44 -8.12 -4.38
C GLN A 25 -3.86 -8.88 -3.19
N ARG A 26 -2.89 -9.77 -3.39
CA ARG A 26 -2.28 -10.54 -2.29
C ARG A 26 -1.40 -9.66 -1.40
N LEU A 27 -0.60 -8.79 -2.01
CA LEU A 27 0.27 -7.86 -1.29
C LEU A 27 -0.55 -6.84 -0.51
N PHE A 28 -1.65 -6.34 -1.09
CA PHE A 28 -2.62 -5.50 -0.40
C PHE A 28 -3.15 -6.17 0.86
N VAL A 29 -3.63 -7.42 0.78
CA VAL A 29 -4.18 -8.13 1.96
C VAL A 29 -3.12 -8.29 3.06
N ILE A 30 -1.91 -8.68 2.70
CA ILE A 30 -0.83 -8.89 3.68
C ILE A 30 -0.43 -7.57 4.33
N THR A 31 -0.16 -6.53 3.53
CA THR A 31 0.29 -5.23 4.04
C THR A 31 -0.80 -4.52 4.83
N LYS A 32 -2.07 -4.62 4.41
CA LYS A 32 -3.20 -4.08 5.17
C LYS A 32 -3.39 -4.79 6.50
N THR A 33 -3.20 -6.11 6.54
CA THR A 33 -3.23 -6.87 7.81
C THR A 33 -2.15 -6.40 8.78
N ILE A 34 -0.93 -6.13 8.29
CA ILE A 34 0.16 -5.58 9.09
C ILE A 34 -0.17 -4.17 9.56
N GLN A 35 -0.66 -3.31 8.67
CA GLN A 35 -1.09 -1.94 8.97
C GLN A 35 -2.18 -1.89 10.06
N CYS A 36 -3.19 -2.77 9.99
CA CYS A 36 -4.24 -2.88 11.01
C CYS A 36 -3.71 -3.34 12.37
N LYS A 37 -2.63 -4.13 12.41
CA LYS A 37 -2.02 -4.61 13.67
C LYS A 37 -1.12 -3.58 14.33
N PHE A 38 -0.50 -2.70 13.55
CA PHE A 38 0.54 -1.78 14.03
C PHE A 38 0.21 -0.32 13.67
N LEU A 39 -0.97 0.17 14.04
CA LEU A 39 -1.43 1.52 13.70
C LEU A 39 -0.44 2.63 14.14
N ASP A 40 0.16 2.48 15.31
CA ASP A 40 1.10 3.47 15.85
C ASP A 40 2.35 3.65 15.00
N THR A 41 2.78 2.62 14.25
CA THR A 41 4.01 2.67 13.44
C THR A 41 3.77 2.56 11.94
N GLN A 42 2.63 2.00 11.53
CA GLN A 42 2.26 1.69 10.15
C GLN A 42 0.89 2.24 9.74
N GLY A 43 0.26 3.09 10.56
CA GLY A 43 -1.03 3.72 10.28
C GLY A 43 -1.09 4.45 8.94
N GLU A 44 -2.30 4.75 8.48
CA GLU A 44 -2.52 5.39 7.17
C GLU A 44 -1.94 6.82 7.09
N ASP A 45 -1.76 7.48 8.23
CA ASP A 45 -1.02 8.75 8.36
C ASP A 45 0.47 8.62 8.01
N LYS A 46 1.00 7.39 7.97
CA LYS A 46 2.43 7.10 7.75
C LYS A 46 2.71 6.45 6.40
N LEU A 47 1.79 5.64 5.90
CA LEU A 47 1.84 4.97 4.60
C LEU A 47 0.42 4.54 4.23
N LEU A 48 -0.14 5.10 3.16
CA LEU A 48 -1.44 4.69 2.66
C LEU A 48 -1.29 3.45 1.76
N ILE A 49 -1.81 2.31 2.21
CA ILE A 49 -1.91 1.10 1.39
C ILE A 49 -3.26 1.11 0.67
N MET A 50 -3.21 1.11 -0.67
CA MET A 50 -4.40 1.18 -1.51
C MET A 50 -4.53 -0.06 -2.41
N PHE A 51 -5.75 -0.57 -2.52
CA PHE A 51 -6.05 -1.64 -3.45
C PHE A 51 -6.15 -1.03 -4.87
N PRO A 52 -5.35 -1.50 -5.85
CA PRO A 52 -5.58 -1.14 -7.24
C PRO A 52 -6.96 -1.68 -7.58
N GLY A 53 -7.85 -0.82 -8.05
CA GLY A 53 -9.18 -1.25 -8.49
C GLY A 53 -9.08 -2.51 -9.34
N PHE A 54 -10.03 -3.43 -9.17
CA PHE A 54 -10.00 -4.69 -9.89
C PHE A 54 -10.03 -4.41 -11.40
N HIS A 55 -9.08 -4.95 -12.16
CA HIS A 55 -9.09 -4.94 -13.63
C HIS A 55 -10.23 -5.84 -14.17
N ILE A 56 -11.46 -5.63 -13.71
CA ILE A 56 -12.66 -6.29 -14.25
C ILE A 56 -12.76 -5.98 -15.74
N GLU A 57 -12.29 -4.80 -16.18
CA GLU A 57 -12.26 -4.46 -17.60
C GLU A 57 -11.48 -5.50 -18.42
N THR A 58 -10.26 -5.90 -18.02
CA THR A 58 -9.47 -6.88 -18.79
C THR A 58 -9.99 -8.32 -18.66
N ALA A 59 -10.73 -8.65 -17.60
CA ALA A 59 -11.35 -9.95 -17.42
C ALA A 59 -12.74 -10.08 -18.08
N ALA A 60 -13.45 -8.97 -18.26
CA ALA A 60 -14.79 -8.91 -18.85
C ALA A 60 -14.79 -8.79 -20.38
N PHE A 61 -13.70 -8.31 -21.00
CA PHE A 61 -13.54 -8.26 -22.45
C PHE A 61 -12.98 -9.57 -23.06
N LYS A 62 -13.39 -10.73 -22.55
CA LYS A 62 -13.17 -12.01 -23.22
C LYS A 62 -14.31 -12.33 -24.18
#